data_AF-A0A949VQA3-F1
#
_entry.id   AF-A0A949VQA3-F1
#
_cell.length_a   1.000
_cell.length_b   1.000
_cell.length_c   1.000
_cell.angle_alpha   90.00
_cell.angle_beta   90.00
_cell.angle_gamma   90.00
#
_symmetry.space_group_name_H-M   'P 1'
#
loop_
_entity.id
_entity.type
_entity.pdbx_description
1 polymer ?
#
loop_
_entity_poly.entity_id
_entity_poly.type
_entity_poly.pdbx_seq_one_letter_code
_entity_poly.pdbx_strand_id
1 'polypeptide(L)'
;MWQRKVLAFLGAAFVAGTWFAYRGADTGGSADAQVRRGMDVWQANNCVACHQLYGLGGYMGPDLTDVITMRGDAHVRAFVQHGTQRMPAHPLTEAELDDLVAFLAWVDASGQGRVPDSAVHWTGTFILEP
;
A
#
# COMPACT_ATOMS: atom_id res chain seq x y z
N MET A 1 49.04 -1.03 -2.42
CA MET A 1 48.55 -2.14 -1.58
C MET A 1 47.50 -1.70 -0.55
N TRP A 2 47.62 -0.51 0.04
CA TRP A 2 46.66 0.05 1.01
C TRP A 2 45.24 0.19 0.46
N GLN A 3 45.08 0.78 -0.73
CA GLN A 3 43.77 0.98 -1.37
C GLN A 3 42.97 -0.33 -1.55
N ARG A 4 43.65 -1.43 -1.94
CA ARG A 4 43.00 -2.75 -2.09
C ARG A 4 42.46 -3.29 -0.76
N LYS A 5 43.17 -3.05 0.34
CA LYS A 5 42.74 -3.46 1.69
C LYS A 5 41.57 -2.61 2.19
N VAL A 6 41.60 -1.30 1.95
CA VAL A 6 40.50 -0.39 2.32
C VAL A 6 39.23 -0.74 1.54
N LEU A 7 39.32 -0.94 0.23
CA LEU A 7 38.17 -1.33 -0.59
C LEU A 7 37.60 -2.69 -0.18
N ALA A 8 38.46 -3.67 0.13
CA ALA A 8 38.02 -4.97 0.64
C ALA A 8 37.27 -4.86 1.98
N PHE A 9 37.77 -4.02 2.89
CA PHE A 9 37.12 -3.76 4.18
C PHE A 9 35.76 -3.08 4.00
N LEU A 10 35.68 -2.02 3.18
CA LEU A 10 34.42 -1.32 2.91
C LEU A 10 33.38 -2.25 2.25
N GLY A 11 33.81 -3.08 1.30
CA GLY A 11 32.95 -4.09 0.68
C GLY A 11 32.43 -5.11 1.69
N ALA A 12 33.31 -5.64 2.55
CA ALA A 12 32.91 -6.56 3.61
C ALA A 12 31.97 -5.92 4.63
N ALA A 13 32.23 -4.68 5.04
CA ALA A 13 31.37 -3.93 5.95
C ALA A 13 30.00 -3.62 5.32
N PHE A 14 29.95 -3.26 4.03
CA PHE A 14 28.70 -3.05 3.31
C PHE A 14 27.86 -4.33 3.23
N VAL A 15 28.49 -5.47 2.88
CA VAL A 15 27.80 -6.77 2.82
C VAL A 15 27.31 -7.21 4.20
N ALA A 16 28.15 -7.09 5.23
CA ALA A 16 27.78 -7.45 6.60
C ALA A 16 26.64 -6.55 7.13
N GLY A 17 26.72 -5.24 6.88
CA GLY A 17 25.68 -4.29 7.26
C GLY A 17 24.37 -4.54 6.52
N THR A 18 24.43 -4.82 5.22
CA THR A 18 23.26 -5.18 4.41
C THR A 18 22.62 -6.46 4.92
N TRP A 19 23.39 -7.52 5.12
CA TRP A 19 22.88 -8.77 5.68
C TRP A 19 22.26 -8.56 7.06
N PHE A 20 22.92 -7.80 7.94
CA PHE A 20 22.38 -7.49 9.26
C PHE A 20 21.07 -6.69 9.21
N ALA A 21 20.94 -5.76 8.27
CA ALA A 21 19.73 -4.96 8.09
C ALA A 21 18.55 -5.81 7.57
N TYR A 22 18.81 -6.76 6.66
CA TYR A 22 17.76 -7.53 6.00
C TYR A 22 17.51 -8.93 6.60
N ARG A 23 18.37 -9.46 7.47
CA ARG A 23 18.22 -10.82 8.05
C ARG A 23 16.95 -11.02 8.90
N GLY A 24 16.33 -9.93 9.34
CA GLY A 24 15.09 -9.91 10.12
C GLY A 24 14.01 -9.06 9.46
N ALA A 25 14.14 -8.77 8.16
CA ALA A 25 13.03 -8.22 7.41
C ALA A 25 11.99 -9.33 7.28
N ASP A 26 11.10 -9.41 8.27
CA ASP A 26 9.87 -10.18 8.17
C ASP A 26 9.15 -9.64 6.93
N THR A 27 9.13 -10.44 5.86
CA THR A 27 8.20 -10.18 4.76
C THR A 27 6.82 -10.42 5.36
N GLY A 28 6.24 -9.41 6.01
CA GLY A 28 4.89 -9.46 6.58
C GLY A 28 4.01 -10.24 5.62
N GLY A 29 3.46 -11.36 6.12
CA GLY A 29 2.91 -12.51 5.38
C GLY A 29 3.00 -12.40 3.87
N SER A 30 3.93 -13.16 3.25
CA SER A 30 4.13 -13.15 1.79
C SER A 30 2.79 -13.11 1.07
N ALA A 31 2.54 -12.04 0.31
CA ALA A 31 1.31 -11.89 -0.46
C ALA A 31 1.07 -13.18 -1.26
N ASP A 32 -0.06 -13.82 -1.01
CA ASP A 32 -0.43 -15.03 -1.73
C ASP A 32 -0.68 -14.71 -3.22
N ALA A 33 -0.90 -15.74 -4.02
CA ALA A 33 -1.11 -15.55 -5.46
C ALA A 33 -2.35 -14.69 -5.77
N GLN A 34 -3.35 -14.66 -4.88
CA GLN A 34 -4.57 -13.88 -5.07
C GLN A 34 -4.30 -12.38 -4.86
N VAL A 35 -3.62 -12.04 -3.75
CA VAL A 35 -3.18 -10.67 -3.45
C VAL A 35 -2.32 -10.11 -4.58
N ARG A 36 -1.42 -10.92 -5.13
CA ARG A 36 -0.58 -10.51 -6.27
C ARG A 36 -1.39 -10.20 -7.53
N ARG A 37 -2.37 -11.04 -7.87
CA ARG A 37 -3.27 -10.75 -9.00
C ARG A 37 -4.11 -9.48 -8.75
N GLY A 38 -4.53 -9.24 -7.51
CA GLY A 38 -5.22 -8.01 -7.15
C GLY A 38 -4.36 -6.76 -7.31
N MET A 39 -3.06 -6.86 -6.99
CA MET A 39 -2.09 -5.80 -7.27
C MET A 39 -1.94 -5.58 -8.78
N ASP A 40 -1.94 -6.64 -9.59
CA ASP A 40 -1.90 -6.53 -11.05
C ASP A 40 -3.16 -5.82 -11.57
N VAL A 41 -4.35 -6.13 -11.05
CA VAL A 41 -5.60 -5.43 -11.37
C VAL A 41 -5.51 -3.95 -11.02
N TRP A 42 -5.02 -3.61 -9.81
CA TRP A 42 -4.81 -2.23 -9.36
C TRP A 42 -3.91 -1.44 -10.32
N GLN A 43 -2.81 -2.05 -10.78
CA GLN A 43 -1.87 -1.42 -11.69
C GLN A 43 -2.42 -1.30 -13.11
N ALA A 44 -3.00 -2.38 -13.64
CA ALA A 44 -3.54 -2.42 -15.00
C ALA A 44 -4.67 -1.41 -15.21
N ASN A 45 -5.45 -1.14 -14.16
CA ASN A 45 -6.55 -0.17 -14.17
C ASN A 45 -6.13 1.24 -13.74
N ASN A 46 -4.83 1.47 -13.50
CA ASN A 46 -4.26 2.77 -13.14
C ASN A 46 -4.93 3.43 -11.92
N CYS A 47 -5.36 2.62 -10.94
CA CYS A 47 -6.07 3.12 -9.75
C CYS A 47 -5.21 4.12 -8.96
N VAL A 48 -3.89 3.92 -8.95
CA VAL A 48 -2.90 4.79 -8.29
C VAL A 48 -2.86 6.22 -8.83
N ALA A 49 -3.32 6.47 -10.06
CA ALA A 49 -3.35 7.83 -10.60
C ALA A 49 -4.36 8.73 -9.87
N CYS A 50 -5.39 8.14 -9.27
CA CYS A 50 -6.41 8.86 -8.53
C CYS A 50 -6.33 8.59 -7.02
N HIS A 51 -5.99 7.38 -6.61
CA HIS A 51 -6.02 6.92 -5.23
C HIS A 51 -4.63 6.68 -4.67
N GLN A 52 -4.56 6.65 -3.33
CA GLN A 52 -3.33 6.40 -2.58
C GLN A 52 -3.37 5.05 -1.89
N LEU A 53 -2.18 4.50 -1.64
CA LEU A 53 -1.91 3.49 -0.63
C LEU A 53 -0.75 4.02 0.22
N TYR A 54 -0.88 4.02 1.53
CA TYR A 54 0.06 4.58 2.51
C TYR A 54 0.42 6.06 2.23
N GLY A 55 -0.54 6.86 1.77
CA GLY A 55 -0.29 8.24 1.34
C GLY A 55 0.52 8.37 0.04
N LEU A 56 0.79 7.27 -0.68
CA LEU A 56 1.53 7.27 -1.94
C LEU A 56 0.56 7.02 -3.10
N GLY A 57 0.48 7.98 -4.03
CA GLY A 57 -0.39 7.90 -5.21
C GLY A 57 -1.05 9.24 -5.53
N GLY A 58 -2.16 9.18 -6.25
CA GLY A 58 -2.97 10.34 -6.62
C GLY A 58 -3.87 10.82 -5.48
N TYR A 59 -4.19 12.11 -5.48
CA TYR A 59 -5.00 12.77 -4.44
C TYR A 59 -6.41 13.13 -4.91
N MET A 60 -6.85 12.63 -6.07
CA MET A 60 -8.19 12.92 -6.62
C MET A 60 -9.27 12.08 -5.93
N GLY A 61 -8.94 10.85 -5.56
CA GLY A 61 -9.75 9.97 -4.73
C GLY A 61 -9.17 9.87 -3.31
N PRO A 62 -9.94 9.30 -2.37
CA PRO A 62 -9.45 9.04 -1.02
C PRO A 62 -8.31 8.00 -1.02
N ASP A 63 -7.48 8.03 0.02
CA ASP A 63 -6.55 6.95 0.35
C ASP A 63 -7.35 5.66 0.64
N LEU A 64 -6.92 4.55 0.04
CA LEU A 64 -7.59 3.26 0.13
C LEU A 64 -6.88 2.26 1.04
N THR A 65 -5.87 2.69 1.80
CA THR A 65 -5.12 1.82 2.73
C THR A 65 -6.04 1.09 3.69
N ASP A 66 -6.98 1.80 4.31
CA ASP A 66 -7.88 1.26 5.34
C ASP A 66 -9.31 1.03 4.80
N VAL A 67 -9.48 0.90 3.48
CA VAL A 67 -10.81 0.94 2.86
C VAL A 67 -11.67 -0.26 3.24
N ILE A 68 -11.06 -1.43 3.44
CA ILE A 68 -11.77 -2.67 3.75
C ILE A 68 -12.37 -2.57 5.15
N THR A 69 -11.58 -2.19 6.14
CA THR A 69 -12.08 -1.96 7.51
C THR A 69 -13.09 -0.80 7.56
N MET A 70 -12.92 0.24 6.72
CA MET A 70 -13.78 1.43 6.73
C MET A 70 -15.11 1.29 6.00
N ARG A 71 -15.23 0.42 5.00
CA ARG A 71 -16.39 0.34 4.09
C ARG A 71 -16.91 -1.07 3.89
N GLY A 72 -16.05 -2.08 4.07
CA GLY A 72 -16.35 -3.48 3.79
C GLY A 72 -16.30 -3.84 2.31
N ASP A 73 -16.06 -5.12 2.05
CA ASP A 73 -15.85 -5.70 0.73
C ASP A 73 -16.98 -5.40 -0.25
N ALA A 74 -18.23 -5.59 0.18
CA ALA A 74 -19.40 -5.39 -0.68
C ALA A 74 -19.53 -3.95 -1.18
N HIS A 75 -19.14 -2.98 -0.34
CA HIS A 75 -19.12 -1.58 -0.74
C HIS A 75 -18.05 -1.33 -1.80
N VAL A 76 -16.82 -1.80 -1.56
CA VAL A 76 -15.71 -1.65 -2.52
C VAL A 76 -16.07 -2.25 -3.87
N ARG A 77 -16.64 -3.45 -3.87
CA ARG A 77 -17.10 -4.15 -5.09
C ARG A 77 -18.07 -3.29 -5.90
N ALA A 78 -19.15 -2.86 -5.27
CA ALA A 78 -20.16 -2.05 -5.94
C ALA A 78 -19.60 -0.72 -6.44
N PHE A 79 -18.71 -0.08 -5.67
CA PHE A 79 -18.12 1.20 -6.04
C PHE A 79 -17.17 1.10 -7.23
N VAL A 80 -16.37 0.04 -7.32
CA VAL A 80 -15.49 -0.22 -8.46
C VAL A 80 -16.30 -0.55 -9.71
N GLN A 81 -17.36 -1.36 -9.59
CA GLN A 81 -18.20 -1.76 -10.71
C GLN A 81 -19.02 -0.59 -11.29
N HIS A 82 -19.59 0.26 -10.43
CA HIS A 82 -20.52 1.30 -10.87
C HIS A 82 -19.89 2.70 -10.96
N GLY A 83 -18.77 2.93 -10.26
CA GLY A 83 -18.12 4.22 -10.21
C GLY A 83 -19.00 5.32 -9.62
N THR A 84 -18.60 6.57 -9.89
CA THR A 84 -19.33 7.79 -9.56
C THR A 84 -19.23 8.78 -10.74
N GLN A 85 -19.65 10.02 -10.53
CA GLN A 85 -19.42 11.10 -11.51
C GLN A 85 -17.93 11.41 -11.74
N ARG A 86 -17.03 11.04 -10.81
CA ARG A 86 -15.58 11.34 -10.89
C ARG A 86 -14.72 10.08 -11.01
N MET A 87 -15.09 9.03 -10.28
CA MET A 87 -14.44 7.72 -10.38
C MET A 87 -15.11 6.94 -11.52
N PRO A 88 -14.38 6.56 -12.58
CA PRO A 88 -14.96 5.78 -13.66
C PRO A 88 -15.42 4.40 -13.16
N ALA A 89 -16.49 3.89 -13.76
CA ALA A 89 -16.87 2.49 -13.60
C ALA A 89 -15.81 1.60 -14.26
N HIS A 90 -15.29 0.60 -13.54
CA HIS A 90 -14.34 -0.36 -14.07
C HIS A 90 -15.05 -1.66 -14.45
N PRO A 91 -14.96 -2.10 -15.73
CA PRO A 91 -15.58 -3.34 -16.19
C PRO A 91 -14.72 -4.55 -15.80
N LEU A 92 -14.55 -4.80 -14.50
CA LEU A 92 -13.82 -5.95 -13.99
C LEU A 92 -14.72 -7.19 -14.00
N THR A 93 -14.13 -8.35 -14.26
CA THR A 93 -14.77 -9.64 -13.99
C THR A 93 -14.92 -9.86 -12.48
N GLU A 94 -15.84 -10.73 -12.07
CA GLU A 94 -16.00 -11.08 -10.65
C GLU A 94 -14.70 -11.63 -10.03
N ALA A 95 -13.92 -12.39 -10.80
CA ALA A 95 -12.62 -12.91 -10.35
C ALA A 95 -11.57 -11.80 -10.15
N GLU A 96 -11.48 -10.84 -11.07
CA GLU A 96 -10.57 -9.69 -10.91
C GLU A 96 -10.99 -8.80 -9.74
N LEU A 97 -12.30 -8.68 -9.50
CA LEU A 97 -12.82 -7.92 -8.39
C LEU A 97 -12.56 -8.64 -7.05
N ASP A 98 -12.69 -9.96 -7.00
CA ASP A 98 -12.29 -10.79 -5.86
C ASP A 98 -10.80 -10.61 -5.56
N ASP A 99 -9.95 -10.70 -6.58
CA ASP A 99 -8.50 -10.52 -6.46
C ASP A 99 -8.18 -9.10 -5.96
N LEU A 100 -8.81 -8.05 -6.51
CA LEU A 100 -8.62 -6.66 -6.09
C LEU A 100 -9.01 -6.42 -4.63
N VAL A 101 -10.15 -6.97 -4.20
CA VAL A 101 -10.60 -6.86 -2.80
C VAL A 101 -9.63 -7.58 -1.87
N ALA A 102 -9.14 -8.77 -2.25
CA ALA A 102 -8.13 -9.49 -1.48
C ALA A 102 -6.83 -8.69 -1.34
N PHE A 103 -6.40 -8.01 -2.41
CA PHE A 103 -5.25 -7.12 -2.35
C PHE A 103 -5.48 -5.94 -1.40
N LEU A 104 -6.61 -5.25 -1.49
CA LEU A 104 -6.93 -4.13 -0.59
C LEU A 104 -7.06 -4.59 0.87
N ALA A 105 -7.56 -5.81 1.12
CA ALA A 105 -7.62 -6.39 2.46
C ALA A 105 -6.23 -6.73 3.01
N TRP A 106 -5.33 -7.21 2.16
CA TRP A 106 -3.94 -7.43 2.53
C TRP A 106 -3.22 -6.11 2.85
N VAL A 107 -3.49 -5.05 2.08
CA VAL A 107 -2.96 -3.70 2.37
C VAL A 107 -3.47 -3.22 3.72
N ASP A 108 -4.79 -3.24 3.95
CA ASP A 108 -5.45 -2.84 5.21
C ASP A 108 -4.87 -3.58 6.43
N ALA A 109 -4.54 -4.87 6.27
CA ALA A 109 -3.92 -5.66 7.34
C ALA A 109 -2.43 -5.33 7.60
N SER A 110 -1.72 -4.74 6.64
CA SER A 110 -0.26 -4.55 6.70
C SER A 110 0.18 -3.17 7.21
N GLY A 111 -0.73 -2.21 7.35
CA GLY A 111 -0.47 -0.92 7.99
C GLY A 111 -1.69 0.00 7.97
N GLN A 112 -1.58 1.17 8.60
CA GLN A 112 -2.66 2.16 8.65
C GLN A 112 -2.28 3.42 7.86
N GLY A 113 -3.17 3.89 6.98
CA GLY A 113 -3.04 5.17 6.29
C GLY A 113 -3.75 6.31 7.04
N ARG A 114 -4.73 5.98 7.86
CA ARG A 114 -5.52 6.94 8.63
C ARG A 114 -4.78 7.45 9.86
N VAL A 115 -4.79 8.77 10.03
CA VAL A 115 -4.45 9.41 11.30
C VAL A 115 -5.66 9.34 12.25
N PRO A 116 -5.50 8.91 13.52
CA PRO A 116 -6.59 8.85 14.48
C PRO A 116 -7.27 10.22 14.65
N ASP A 117 -8.60 10.23 14.79
CA ASP A 117 -9.36 11.49 14.90
C ASP A 117 -8.90 12.34 16.11
N SER A 118 -8.42 11.69 17.17
CA SER A 118 -7.83 12.35 18.35
C SER A 118 -6.53 13.11 18.06
N ALA A 119 -5.85 12.79 16.95
CA ALA A 119 -4.63 13.44 16.48
C ALA A 119 -4.90 14.44 15.35
N VAL A 120 -6.17 14.67 14.98
CA VAL A 120 -6.58 15.64 13.97
C VAL A 120 -7.17 16.87 14.67
N HIS A 121 -6.54 18.02 14.46
CA HIS A 121 -7.05 19.31 14.90
C HIS A 121 -8.25 19.72 14.05
N TRP A 122 -9.18 20.51 14.61
CA TRP A 122 -10.42 20.91 13.91
C TRP A 122 -10.18 21.71 12.62
N THR A 123 -9.00 22.32 12.45
CA THR A 123 -8.57 22.99 11.22
C THR A 123 -8.17 22.02 10.10
N GLY A 124 -8.17 20.71 10.34
CA GLY A 124 -7.69 19.70 9.40
C GLY A 124 -6.18 19.48 9.41
N THR A 125 -5.46 20.07 10.37
CA THR A 125 -4.02 19.82 10.60
C THR A 125 -3.81 18.73 11.66
N PHE A 126 -2.60 18.22 11.79
CA PHE A 126 -2.27 17.27 12.85
C PHE A 126 -1.92 17.96 14.17
N ILE A 127 -2.27 17.33 15.27
CA ILE A 127 -1.83 17.71 16.62
C ILE A 127 -0.44 17.12 16.81
N LEU A 128 0.59 17.97 16.73
CA LEU A 128 1.99 17.54 16.86
C LEU A 128 2.52 17.64 18.30
N GLU A 129 1.83 18.40 19.15
CA GLU A 129 2.17 18.63 20.55
C GLU A 129 0.98 18.22 21.43
N PRO A 130 1.22 17.48 22.54
CA PRO A 130 0.17 16.95 23.40
C PRO A 130 -0.60 18.01 24.19
#